data_AF-A0A4S8LH69-F1
#
_entry.id   AF-A0A4S8LH69-F1
#
_cell.length_a   1.000
_cell.length_b   1.000
_cell.length_c   1.000
_cell.angle_alpha   90.00
_cell.angle_beta   90.00
_cell.angle_gamma   90.00
#
_symmetry.space_group_name_H-M   'P 1'
#
loop_
_entity.id
_entity.type
_entity.pdbx_description
1 polymer ?
#
loop_
_entity_poly.entity_id
_entity_poly.type
_entity_poly.pdbx_seq_one_letter_code
_entity_poly.pdbx_strand_id
1 'polypeptide(L)'
;YSAALILRPMFTQCATAAFLFGAGVIAQQGVEKKGWDHDFTRTARLTFYGGCFFGPAMTKWYQFLNKIKFASHTRAIIYRVWLDQAVLTPAVVAFFFGSMSVLEGK
;
A
#
# COMPACT_ATOMS: atom_id res chain seq x y z
N TYR A 1 10.06 7.85 17.36
CA TYR A 1 9.73 7.59 15.94
C TYR A 1 10.60 6.44 15.46
N SER A 2 9.98 5.30 15.17
CA SER A 2 10.55 3.94 15.24
C SER A 2 11.87 3.74 14.48
N ALA A 3 12.92 3.31 15.19
CA ALA A 3 14.25 3.03 14.62
C ALA A 3 14.21 2.07 13.41
N ALA A 4 13.24 1.15 13.37
CA ALA A 4 13.03 0.23 12.25
C ALA A 4 12.71 0.93 10.90
N LEU A 5 11.89 2.00 10.92
CA LEU A 5 11.56 2.79 9.72
C LEU A 5 12.77 3.54 9.16
N ILE A 6 13.75 3.84 10.02
CA ILE A 6 14.97 4.57 9.65
C ILE A 6 16.04 3.59 9.14
N LEU A 7 16.18 2.42 9.80
CA LEU A 7 17.22 1.44 9.49
C LEU A 7 16.91 0.57 8.27
N ARG A 8 15.64 0.16 8.06
CA ARG A 8 15.22 -0.71 6.95
C ARG A 8 13.87 -0.28 6.36
N PRO A 9 13.74 0.95 5.83
CA PRO A 9 12.48 1.52 5.38
C PRO A 9 11.73 0.63 4.38
N MET A 10 12.44 0.04 3.41
CA MET A 10 11.86 -0.89 2.43
C MET A 10 11.20 -2.09 3.10
N PHE A 11 11.93 -2.83 3.94
CA PHE A 11 11.43 -4.05 4.57
C PHE A 11 10.24 -3.74 5.48
N THR A 12 10.34 -2.70 6.31
CA THR A 12 9.25 -2.31 7.21
C THR A 12 8.00 -1.91 6.45
N GLN A 13 8.13 -1.13 5.36
CA GLN A 13 6.98 -0.74 4.56
C GLN A 13 6.33 -1.93 3.83
N CYS A 14 7.13 -2.86 3.31
CA CYS A 14 6.61 -4.09 2.70
C CYS A 14 5.88 -4.95 3.74
N ALA A 15 6.46 -5.17 4.92
CA ALA A 15 5.84 -5.96 5.98
C ALA A 15 4.54 -5.33 6.48
N THR A 16 4.54 -4.02 6.73
CA THR A 16 3.33 -3.27 7.13
C THR A 16 2.26 -3.35 6.05
N ALA A 17 2.62 -3.15 4.78
CA ALA A 17 1.67 -3.24 3.68
C ALA A 17 1.10 -4.66 3.54
N ALA A 18 1.94 -5.70 3.58
CA ALA A 18 1.48 -7.09 3.56
C ALA A 18 0.48 -7.37 4.69
N PHE A 19 0.79 -6.91 5.90
CA PHE A 19 -0.10 -7.04 7.06
C PHE A 19 -1.43 -6.32 6.86
N LEU A 20 -1.41 -5.06 6.40
CA LEU A 20 -2.62 -4.26 6.19
C LEU A 20 -3.52 -4.85 5.10
N PHE A 21 -2.95 -5.29 3.98
CA PHE A 21 -3.74 -5.92 2.92
C PHE A 21 -4.22 -7.33 3.32
N GLY A 22 -3.41 -8.09 4.07
CA GLY A 22 -3.80 -9.39 4.62
C GLY A 22 -4.88 -9.31 5.69
N ALA A 23 -4.99 -8.17 6.38
CA ALA A 23 -6.10 -7.88 7.30
C ALA A 23 -7.47 -7.86 6.61
N GLY A 24 -7.53 -7.96 5.28
CA GLY A 24 -8.77 -8.27 4.53
C GLY A 24 -9.48 -9.55 5.01
N VAL A 25 -8.80 -10.42 5.76
CA VAL A 25 -9.43 -11.51 6.52
C VAL A 25 -10.55 -11.03 7.45
N ILE A 26 -10.41 -9.85 8.06
CA ILE A 26 -11.42 -9.26 8.95
C ILE A 26 -12.70 -8.95 8.16
N ALA A 27 -12.57 -8.45 6.92
CA ALA A 27 -13.73 -8.24 6.06
C ALA A 27 -14.41 -9.57 5.71
N GLN A 28 -13.63 -10.60 5.33
CA GLN A 28 -14.20 -11.90 5.00
C GLN A 28 -14.90 -12.59 6.19
N GLN A 29 -14.37 -12.44 7.40
CA GLN A 29 -14.89 -13.12 8.59
C GLN A 29 -15.96 -12.29 9.31
N GLY A 30 -15.73 -10.99 9.48
CA GLY A 30 -16.62 -10.10 10.22
C GLY A 30 -17.77 -9.54 9.40
N VAL A 31 -17.54 -9.24 8.11
CA VAL A 31 -18.55 -8.61 7.25
C VAL A 31 -19.24 -9.65 6.37
N GLU A 32 -18.46 -10.44 5.64
CA GLU A 32 -18.97 -11.46 4.71
C GLU A 32 -19.41 -12.76 5.44
N LYS A 33 -19.05 -12.92 6.72
CA LYS A 33 -19.40 -14.07 7.58
C LYS A 33 -19.13 -15.44 6.94
N LYS A 34 -18.02 -15.55 6.19
CA LYS A 34 -17.66 -16.78 5.47
C LYS A 34 -17.40 -17.98 6.39
N GLY A 35 -17.01 -17.75 7.64
CA GLY A 35 -16.72 -18.82 8.59
C GLY A 35 -15.60 -19.73 8.06
N TRP A 36 -15.89 -21.02 7.92
CA TRP A 36 -14.95 -22.01 7.41
C TRP A 36 -14.70 -21.91 5.90
N ASP A 37 -15.58 -21.26 5.14
CA ASP A 37 -15.43 -21.07 3.68
C ASP A 37 -14.57 -19.84 3.35
N HIS A 38 -13.44 -19.69 4.06
CA HIS A 38 -12.56 -18.55 3.87
C HIS A 38 -11.87 -18.61 2.50
N ASP A 39 -11.86 -17.47 1.78
CA ASP A 39 -11.13 -17.36 0.53
C ASP A 39 -9.67 -17.01 0.80
N PHE A 40 -8.89 -18.07 1.06
CA PHE A 40 -7.44 -18.00 1.26
C PHE A 40 -6.72 -17.43 0.05
N THR A 41 -7.20 -17.70 -1.16
CA THR A 41 -6.58 -17.22 -2.41
C THR A 41 -6.69 -15.71 -2.51
N ARG A 42 -7.86 -15.12 -2.21
CA ARG A 42 -8.04 -13.66 -2.14
C ARG A 42 -7.14 -13.04 -1.08
N THR A 43 -7.09 -13.61 0.13
CA THR A 43 -6.24 -13.12 1.21
C THR A 43 -4.76 -13.18 0.82
N ALA A 44 -4.31 -14.27 0.22
CA ALA A 44 -2.94 -14.44 -0.25
C ALA A 44 -2.57 -13.43 -1.34
N ARG A 45 -3.44 -13.21 -2.33
CA ARG A 45 -3.21 -12.23 -3.41
C ARG A 45 -3.13 -10.80 -2.89
N LEU A 46 -4.03 -10.40 -2.00
CA LEU A 46 -3.99 -9.07 -1.38
C LEU A 46 -2.72 -8.90 -0.56
N THR A 47 -2.37 -9.89 0.26
CA THR A 47 -1.13 -9.88 1.07
C THR A 47 0.11 -9.77 0.18
N PHE A 48 0.19 -10.57 -0.88
CA PHE A 48 1.27 -10.54 -1.86
C PHE A 48 1.35 -9.19 -2.56
N TYR A 49 0.22 -8.64 -3.01
CA TYR A 49 0.16 -7.32 -3.61
C TYR A 49 0.69 -6.24 -2.66
N GLY A 50 0.22 -6.26 -1.41
CA GLY A 50 0.64 -5.33 -0.37
C GLY A 50 2.16 -5.38 -0.15
N GLY A 51 2.71 -6.58 0.06
CA GLY A 51 4.12 -6.76 0.38
C GLY A 51 5.07 -6.57 -0.80
N CYS A 52 4.75 -7.13 -1.96
CA CYS A 52 5.68 -7.24 -3.08
C CYS A 52 5.54 -6.11 -4.11
N PHE A 53 4.37 -5.48 -4.22
CA PHE A 53 4.18 -4.37 -5.16
C PHE A 53 3.95 -3.03 -4.46
N PHE A 54 2.95 -2.96 -3.58
CA PHE A 54 2.55 -1.70 -2.95
C PHE A 54 3.63 -1.16 -2.01
N GLY A 55 4.18 -2.00 -1.12
CA GLY A 55 5.22 -1.62 -0.16
C GLY A 55 6.45 -0.98 -0.81
N PRO A 56 7.08 -1.60 -1.82
CA PRO A 56 8.21 -1.00 -2.54
C PRO A 56 7.84 0.30 -3.24
N ALA A 57 6.69 0.35 -3.92
CA ALA A 57 6.22 1.53 -4.64
C ALA A 57 6.02 2.73 -3.69
N MET A 58 5.34 2.52 -2.55
CA MET A 58 5.14 3.55 -1.53
C MET A 58 6.45 4.01 -0.92
N THR A 59 7.37 3.08 -0.65
CA THR A 59 8.69 3.44 -0.11
C THR A 59 9.43 4.38 -1.06
N LYS A 60 9.45 4.06 -2.36
CA LYS A 60 10.10 4.90 -3.37
C LYS A 60 9.41 6.23 -3.57
N TRP A 61 8.07 6.25 -3.55
CA TRP A 61 7.29 7.47 -3.64
C TRP A 61 7.58 8.44 -2.49
N TYR A 62 7.55 7.95 -1.23
CA TYR A 62 7.86 8.81 -0.09
C TYR A 62 9.33 9.24 -0.05
N GLN A 63 10.26 8.40 -0.52
CA GLN A 63 11.66 8.82 -0.73
C GLN A 63 11.77 9.95 -1.75
N PHE A 64 11.01 9.90 -2.84
CA PHE A 64 10.93 10.97 -3.83
C PHE A 64 10.35 12.26 -3.24
N LEU A 65 9.20 12.21 -2.57
CA LEU A 65 8.59 13.38 -1.94
C LEU A 65 9.48 14.04 -0.88
N ASN A 66 10.33 13.26 -0.21
CA ASN A 66 11.29 13.78 0.77
C ASN A 66 12.48 14.52 0.14
N LYS A 67 12.78 14.28 -1.14
CA LYS A 67 13.79 15.05 -1.89
C LYS A 67 13.29 16.43 -2.30
N ILE A 68 11.97 16.61 -2.43
CA ILE A 68 11.37 17.91 -2.78
C ILE A 68 11.45 18.83 -1.55
N LYS A 69 12.20 19.93 -1.69
CA LYS A 69 12.33 20.97 -0.66
C LYS A 69 11.36 22.09 -0.95
N PHE A 70 10.63 22.52 0.07
CA PHE A 70 9.70 23.65 -0.03
C PHE A 70 10.16 24.75 0.93
N ALA A 71 9.96 26.01 0.51
CA ALA A 71 10.34 27.18 1.31
C ALA A 71 9.53 27.33 2.61
N SER A 72 8.35 26.71 2.70
CA SER A 72 7.49 26.76 3.88
C SER A 72 6.93 25.37 4.20
N HIS A 73 6.80 25.07 5.49
CA HIS A 73 6.22 23.82 5.99
C HIS A 73 4.79 23.62 5.50
N THR A 74 3.94 24.65 5.56
CA THR A 74 2.54 24.57 5.10
C THR A 74 2.47 24.29 3.61
N ARG A 75 3.33 24.93 2.80
CA ARG A 75 3.42 24.63 1.36
C ARG A 75 3.84 23.17 1.14
N ALA A 76 4.81 22.68 1.90
CA ALA A 76 5.25 21.28 1.79
C ALA A 76 4.10 20.29 1.99
N ILE A 77 3.28 20.51 3.01
CA ILE A 77 2.11 19.66 3.29
C ILE A 77 1.13 19.72 2.12
N ILE A 78 0.73 20.92 1.69
CA ILE A 78 -0.25 21.10 0.60
C ILE A 78 0.21 20.41 -0.68
N TYR A 79 1.46 20.62 -1.10
CA TYR A 79 1.97 20.01 -2.32
C TYR A 79 2.09 18.49 -2.22
N ARG A 80 2.50 17.96 -1.06
CA ARG A 80 2.58 16.50 -0.86
C ARG A 80 1.20 15.85 -0.94
N VAL A 81 0.21 16.41 -0.25
CA VAL A 81 -1.17 15.92 -0.31
C VAL A 81 -1.71 16.01 -1.73
N TRP A 82 -1.45 17.14 -2.42
CA TRP A 82 -1.88 17.31 -3.80
C TRP A 82 -1.24 16.27 -4.74
N LEU A 83 0.07 16.04 -4.63
CA LEU A 83 0.77 15.02 -5.41
C LEU A 83 0.26 13.59 -5.10
N ASP A 84 -0.01 13.29 -3.82
CA ASP A 84 -0.59 12.01 -3.44
C ASP A 84 -1.94 11.81 -4.12
N GLN A 85 -2.85 12.79 -4.03
CA GLN A 85 -4.19 12.63 -4.59
C GLN A 85 -4.25 12.73 -6.11
N ALA A 86 -3.44 13.60 -6.74
CA ALA A 86 -3.49 13.87 -8.17
C ALA A 86 -2.66 12.90 -9.01
N VAL A 87 -1.58 12.35 -8.45
CA VAL A 87 -0.63 11.51 -9.19
C VAL A 87 -0.59 10.10 -8.61
N LEU A 88 -0.35 9.96 -7.31
CA LEU A 88 -0.14 8.64 -6.71
C LEU A 88 -1.43 7.82 -6.70
N THR A 89 -2.52 8.37 -6.16
CA THR A 89 -3.77 7.66 -5.98
C THR A 89 -4.32 7.09 -7.30
N PRO A 90 -4.43 7.86 -8.40
CA PRO A 90 -4.91 7.32 -9.67
C PRO A 90 -4.01 6.21 -10.22
N ALA A 91 -2.68 6.39 -10.14
CA ALA A 91 -1.73 5.39 -10.61
C ALA A 91 -1.79 4.09 -9.79
N VAL A 92 -1.88 4.20 -8.47
CA VAL A 92 -2.01 3.07 -7.55
C VAL A 92 -3.32 2.33 -7.79
N VAL A 93 -4.43 3.04 -7.99
CA VAL A 93 -5.73 2.42 -8.26
C VAL A 93 -5.70 1.65 -9.57
N ALA A 94 -5.20 2.26 -10.64
CA ALA A 94 -5.06 1.59 -11.94
C ALA A 94 -4.16 0.35 -11.84
N PHE A 95 -3.03 0.48 -11.15
CA PHE A 95 -2.09 -0.62 -10.94
C PHE A 95 -2.67 -1.73 -10.04
N PHE A 96 -3.44 -1.37 -9.01
CA PHE A 96 -4.14 -2.34 -8.15
C PHE A 96 -5.09 -3.20 -8.97
N PHE A 97 -6.02 -2.60 -9.71
CA PHE A 97 -6.99 -3.35 -10.49
C PHE A 97 -6.33 -4.12 -11.64
N GLY A 98 -5.31 -3.55 -12.29
CA GLY A 98 -4.54 -4.25 -13.32
C GLY A 98 -3.81 -5.48 -12.78
N SER A 99 -3.07 -5.33 -11.68
CA SER A 99 -2.36 -6.45 -11.06
C SER A 99 -3.31 -7.51 -10.50
N MET A 100 -4.45 -7.12 -9.92
CA MET A 100 -5.46 -8.07 -9.46
C MET A 100 -6.09 -8.84 -10.61
N SER A 101 -6.35 -8.20 -11.75
CA SER A 101 -6.88 -8.88 -12.95
C SER A 101 -5.91 -9.96 -13.43
N VAL A 102 -4.61 -9.62 -13.52
CA VAL A 102 -3.55 -10.58 -13.88
C VAL A 102 -3.45 -11.72 -12.86
N LEU A 103 -3.49 -11.43 -11.55
CA LEU A 103 -3.46 -12.45 -10.48
C LEU A 103 -4.77 -13.25 -10.37
N GLU A 104 -5.85 -12.77 -10.98
CA GLU A 104 -7.12 -13.48 -11.16
C GLU A 104 -7.14 -14.33 -12.42
N GLY A 105 -6.15 -14.19 -13.31
CA GLY A 105 -6.13 -14.87 -14.61
C GLY A 105 -7.18 -14.31 -15.57
N LYS A 106 -7.55 -13.04 -15.41
CA LYS A 106 -8.51 -12.32 -16.26
C LYS A 106 -7.81 -11.35 -17.21
#